data_AF-A0A226GYZ0-F1
#
_entry.id   AF-A0A226GYZ0-F1
#
_cell.length_a   1.000
_cell.length_b   1.000
_cell.length_c   1.000
_cell.angle_alpha   90.00
_cell.angle_beta   90.00
_cell.angle_gamma   90.00
#
_symmetry.space_group_name_H-M   'P 1'
#
loop_
_entity.id
_entity.type
_entity.pdbx_description
1 polymer ?
#
loop_
_entity_poly.entity_id
_entity_poly.type
_entity_poly.pdbx_seq_one_letter_code
_entity_poly.pdbx_strand_id
1 'polypeptide(L)'
;MQDNDLIVKESWIKKNWKWFLALAIVFLLLLAVILSSTSQKGISDLASAYNDHSLHEKAIDLANTNKEVQEIIGKINPIDKLAILEGNAIYSNNNNTVSLSIRITGAKKNGKLDIDAVKKGSEWHYTKIIVRTKKPKEEIIVVDK
;
A
#
# COMPACT_ATOMS: atom_id res chain seq x y z
N MET A 1 59.06 -25.41 -9.67
CA MET A 1 58.01 -24.68 -10.39
C MET A 1 56.81 -25.61 -10.42
N GLN A 2 55.75 -25.30 -9.66
CA GLN A 2 54.51 -26.07 -9.63
C GLN A 2 53.53 -25.39 -10.58
N ASP A 3 53.26 -26.02 -11.72
CA ASP A 3 52.25 -25.55 -12.66
C ASP A 3 50.87 -25.86 -12.09
N ASN A 4 50.16 -24.78 -11.73
CA ASN A 4 48.80 -24.83 -11.22
C ASN A 4 47.85 -24.85 -12.43
N ASP A 5 47.47 -26.06 -12.86
CA ASP A 5 46.52 -26.26 -13.95
C ASP A 5 45.13 -25.73 -13.56
N LEU A 6 44.77 -24.58 -14.11
CA LEU A 6 43.45 -23.98 -13.96
C LEU A 6 42.46 -24.78 -14.80
N ILE A 7 41.79 -25.75 -14.18
CA ILE A 7 40.66 -26.46 -14.80
C ILE A 7 39.54 -25.44 -15.04
N VAL A 8 39.46 -24.90 -16.25
CA VAL A 8 38.35 -24.02 -16.67
C VAL A 8 37.09 -24.87 -16.74
N LYS A 9 36.28 -24.81 -15.68
CA LYS A 9 34.99 -25.51 -15.59
C LYS A 9 34.05 -24.94 -16.65
N GLU A 10 33.85 -25.65 -17.76
CA GLU A 10 32.91 -25.23 -18.80
C GLU A 10 31.50 -25.04 -18.20
N SER A 11 30.90 -23.88 -18.46
CA SER A 11 29.57 -23.55 -17.97
C SER A 11 28.54 -24.55 -18.51
N TRP A 12 27.74 -25.12 -17.61
CA TRP A 12 26.65 -26.08 -17.93
C TRP A 12 25.68 -25.55 -19.00
N ILE A 13 25.57 -24.23 -19.09
CA ILE A 13 24.77 -23.48 -20.07
C ILE A 13 25.26 -23.74 -21.50
N LYS A 14 26.57 -23.85 -21.74
CA LYS A 14 27.13 -24.14 -23.07
C LYS A 14 26.80 -25.56 -23.53
N LYS A 15 26.84 -26.53 -22.61
CA LYS A 15 26.57 -27.95 -22.89
C LYS A 15 25.08 -28.23 -23.13
N ASN A 16 24.20 -27.50 -22.46
CA ASN A 16 22.74 -27.71 -22.52
C ASN A 16 22.00 -26.56 -23.21
N TRP A 17 22.68 -25.81 -24.07
CA TRP A 17 22.15 -24.60 -24.71
C TRP A 17 20.80 -24.80 -25.41
N LYS A 18 20.60 -25.96 -26.06
CA LYS A 18 19.33 -26.30 -26.72
C LYS A 18 18.16 -26.44 -25.73
N TRP A 19 18.42 -26.99 -24.54
CA TRP A 19 17.42 -27.14 -23.47
C TRP A 19 17.12 -25.80 -22.80
N PHE A 20 18.14 -24.97 -22.59
CA PHE A 20 17.96 -23.62 -22.07
C PHE A 20 17.11 -22.77 -23.01
N LEU A 21 17.36 -22.86 -24.31
CA LEU A 21 16.56 -22.14 -25.32
C LEU A 21 15.11 -22.62 -25.35
N ALA A 22 14.88 -23.94 -25.30
CA ALA A 22 13.54 -24.49 -25.23
C ALA A 22 12.79 -24.03 -23.97
N LEU A 23 13.46 -24.04 -22.81
CA LEU A 23 12.87 -23.58 -21.54
C LEU A 23 12.57 -22.07 -21.56
N ALA A 24 13.45 -21.27 -22.15
CA ALA A 24 13.26 -19.83 -22.29
C ALA A 24 12.04 -19.51 -23.18
N ILE A 25 11.82 -20.26 -24.26
CA ILE A 25 10.64 -20.10 -25.13
C ILE A 25 9.35 -20.46 -24.36
N VAL A 26 9.34 -21.58 -23.64
CA VAL A 26 8.18 -21.97 -22.82
C VAL A 26 7.90 -20.92 -21.74
N PHE A 27 8.94 -20.41 -21.09
CA PHE A 27 8.81 -19.34 -20.09
C PHE A 27 8.24 -18.05 -20.70
N LEU A 28 8.70 -17.64 -21.88
CA LEU A 28 8.17 -16.47 -22.59
C LEU A 28 6.70 -16.66 -22.99
N LEU A 29 6.30 -17.86 -23.43
CA LEU A 29 4.91 -18.17 -23.76
C LEU A 29 4.02 -18.13 -22.51
N LEU A 30 4.48 -18.71 -21.39
CA LEU A 30 3.77 -18.62 -20.11
C LEU A 30 3.62 -17.16 -19.66
N LEU A 31 4.68 -16.36 -19.77
CA LEU A 31 4.64 -14.94 -19.45
C LEU A 31 3.65 -14.18 -20.37
N ALA A 32 3.62 -14.49 -21.66
CA ALA A 32 2.68 -13.90 -22.61
C ALA A 32 1.21 -14.26 -22.30
N VAL A 33 0.95 -15.50 -21.85
CA VAL A 33 -0.39 -15.92 -21.40
C VAL A 33 -0.80 -15.20 -20.13
N ILE A 34 0.11 -15.07 -19.15
CA ILE A 34 -0.17 -14.33 -17.91
C ILE A 34 -0.45 -12.85 -18.20
N LEU A 35 0.39 -12.22 -19.03
CA LEU A 35 0.22 -10.81 -19.40
C LEU A 35 -1.05 -10.56 -20.23
N SER A 36 -1.41 -11.47 -21.14
CA SER A 36 -2.65 -11.35 -21.92
C SER A 36 -3.92 -11.68 -21.13
N SER A 37 -3.81 -12.52 -20.08
CA SER A 37 -4.90 -12.80 -19.14
C SER A 37 -5.12 -11.68 -18.11
N THR A 38 -4.19 -10.73 -18.01
CA THR A 38 -4.36 -9.55 -17.18
C THR A 38 -5.30 -8.58 -17.90
N SER A 39 -6.60 -8.82 -17.77
CA SER A 39 -7.63 -7.91 -18.27
C SER A 39 -7.33 -6.48 -17.82
N GLN A 40 -7.52 -5.50 -18.73
CA GLN A 40 -7.33 -4.07 -18.49
C GLN A 40 -7.99 -3.54 -17.20
N LYS A 41 -9.01 -4.25 -16.69
CA LYS A 41 -9.67 -3.97 -15.42
C LYS A 41 -8.76 -4.12 -14.19
N GLY A 42 -7.87 -5.12 -14.18
CA GLY A 42 -6.98 -5.37 -13.04
C GLY A 42 -5.88 -4.31 -12.90
N ILE A 43 -5.33 -3.85 -14.03
CA ILE A 43 -4.29 -2.80 -14.03
C ILE A 43 -4.91 -1.43 -13.73
N SER A 44 -6.13 -1.14 -14.22
CA SER A 44 -6.81 0.10 -13.89
C SER A 44 -7.24 0.17 -12.43
N ASP A 45 -7.68 -0.93 -11.82
CA ASP A 45 -8.03 -0.98 -10.40
C ASP A 45 -6.80 -0.83 -9.50
N LEU A 46 -5.68 -1.44 -9.88
CA LEU A 46 -4.40 -1.22 -9.18
C LEU A 46 -3.94 0.23 -9.36
N ALA A 47 -3.89 0.75 -10.59
CA ALA A 47 -3.45 2.12 -10.85
C ALA A 47 -4.37 3.18 -10.19
N SER A 48 -5.67 2.94 -10.10
CA SER A 48 -6.60 3.85 -9.41
C SER A 48 -6.53 3.73 -7.88
N ALA A 49 -6.15 2.58 -7.32
CA ALA A 49 -5.81 2.45 -5.91
C ALA A 49 -4.50 3.18 -5.54
N TYR A 50 -3.59 3.40 -6.51
CA TYR A 50 -2.30 4.07 -6.33
C TYR A 50 -2.28 5.56 -6.70
N ASN A 51 -3.14 6.02 -7.62
CA ASN A 51 -3.14 7.42 -8.12
C ASN A 51 -4.14 8.36 -7.44
N ASP A 52 -5.06 7.83 -6.62
CA ASP A 52 -5.81 8.69 -5.71
C ASP A 52 -4.82 9.14 -4.64
N HIS A 53 -4.64 10.45 -4.42
CA HIS A 53 -4.03 10.96 -3.19
C HIS A 53 -4.65 10.15 -2.06
N SER A 54 -3.84 9.31 -1.42
CA SER A 54 -4.37 8.11 -0.81
C SER A 54 -5.39 8.52 0.27
N LEU A 55 -6.50 7.80 0.38
CA LEU A 55 -7.59 8.07 1.33
C LEU A 55 -7.09 8.50 2.73
N HIS A 56 -5.96 7.97 3.18
CA HIS A 56 -5.35 8.32 4.44
C HIS A 56 -4.57 9.64 4.42
N GLU A 57 -3.85 10.00 3.35
CA GLU A 57 -3.11 11.27 3.25
C GLU A 57 -4.05 12.48 3.38
N LYS A 58 -5.15 12.50 2.61
CA LYS A 58 -6.17 13.55 2.71
C LYS A 58 -6.82 13.59 4.11
N ALA A 59 -7.04 12.43 4.74
CA ALA A 59 -7.56 12.37 6.10
C ALA A 59 -6.57 12.91 7.15
N ILE A 60 -5.26 12.66 6.97
CA ILE A 60 -4.19 13.21 7.80
C ILE A 60 -4.12 14.73 7.64
N ASP A 61 -4.23 15.24 6.41
CA ASP A 61 -4.24 16.68 6.16
C ASP A 61 -5.41 17.35 6.89
N LEU A 62 -6.62 16.78 6.79
CA LEU A 62 -7.78 17.25 7.54
C LEU A 62 -7.54 17.20 9.06
N ALA A 63 -7.04 16.07 9.58
CA ALA A 63 -6.69 15.93 11.00
C ALA A 63 -5.64 16.96 11.44
N ASN A 64 -4.67 17.28 10.59
CA ASN A 64 -3.64 18.26 10.88
C ASN A 64 -4.18 19.70 10.96
N THR A 65 -5.33 20.00 10.33
CA THR A 65 -5.99 21.31 10.48
C THR A 65 -6.81 21.45 11.78
N ASN A 66 -7.09 20.34 12.47
CA ASN A 66 -7.86 20.35 13.71
C ASN A 66 -6.98 20.76 14.90
N LYS A 67 -7.42 21.79 15.65
CA LYS A 67 -6.66 22.35 16.79
C LYS A 67 -6.44 21.33 17.90
N GLU A 68 -7.48 20.58 18.26
CA GLU A 68 -7.40 19.57 19.32
C GLU A 68 -6.41 18.47 18.94
N VAL A 69 -6.39 18.03 17.67
CA VAL A 69 -5.37 17.09 17.17
C VAL A 69 -3.96 17.67 17.32
N GLN A 70 -3.72 18.94 16.96
CA GLN A 70 -2.40 19.58 17.12
C GLN A 70 -1.99 19.74 18.60
N GLU A 71 -2.93 20.05 19.48
CA GLU A 71 -2.69 20.20 20.91
C GLU A 71 -2.31 18.87 21.55
N ILE A 72 -3.06 17.83 21.19
CA ILE A 72 -3.02 16.53 21.81
C ILE A 72 -1.95 15.63 21.16
N ILE A 73 -2.07 15.36 19.86
CA ILE A 73 -1.18 14.45 19.11
C ILE A 73 0.03 15.20 18.52
N GLY A 74 -0.14 16.48 18.21
CA GLY A 74 0.82 17.24 17.41
C GLY A 74 0.66 16.98 15.92
N LYS A 75 1.47 17.64 15.10
CA LYS A 75 1.49 17.41 13.65
C LYS A 75 1.72 15.93 13.36
N ILE A 76 0.79 15.32 12.64
CA ILE A 76 0.83 13.93 12.20
C ILE A 76 1.74 13.85 10.97
N ASN A 77 2.70 12.95 11.03
CA ASN A 77 3.62 12.71 9.92
C ASN A 77 2.95 11.85 8.83
N PRO A 78 3.44 11.91 7.58
CA PRO A 78 3.07 10.94 6.55
C PRO A 78 3.27 9.51 7.05
N ILE A 79 2.38 8.61 6.65
CA ILE A 79 2.36 7.23 7.13
C ILE A 79 3.14 6.35 6.15
N ASP A 80 4.06 5.55 6.68
CA ASP A 80 4.77 4.55 5.88
C ASP A 80 3.87 3.38 5.49
N LYS A 81 4.16 2.74 4.35
CA LYS A 81 3.38 1.59 3.84
C LYS A 81 3.17 0.47 4.87
N LEU A 82 4.14 0.26 5.77
CA LEU A 82 4.03 -0.76 6.83
C LEU A 82 2.89 -0.46 7.81
N ALA A 83 2.70 0.80 8.19
CA ALA A 83 1.62 1.18 9.10
C ALA A 83 0.23 1.07 8.47
N ILE A 84 0.15 1.12 7.13
CA ILE A 84 -1.07 0.81 6.37
C ILE A 84 -1.34 -0.70 6.39
N LEU A 85 -0.31 -1.53 6.20
CA LEU A 85 -0.42 -3.00 6.25
C LEU A 85 -0.79 -3.52 7.64
N GLU A 86 -0.30 -2.86 8.70
CA GLU A 86 -0.71 -3.15 10.09
C GLU A 86 -2.13 -2.65 10.42
N GLY A 87 -2.71 -1.83 9.54
CA GLY A 87 -4.06 -1.30 9.68
C GLY A 87 -5.14 -2.33 9.39
N ASN A 88 -6.38 -1.97 9.68
CA ASN A 88 -7.54 -2.75 9.28
C ASN A 88 -8.34 -1.94 8.25
N ALA A 89 -8.65 -2.55 7.11
CA ALA A 89 -9.46 -1.95 6.06
C ALA A 89 -10.62 -2.89 5.70
N ILE A 90 -11.84 -2.40 5.86
CA ILE A 90 -13.06 -3.15 5.53
C ILE A 90 -13.74 -2.42 4.38
N TYR A 91 -13.81 -3.08 3.22
CA TYR A 91 -14.52 -2.58 2.06
C TYR A 91 -15.90 -3.22 1.97
N SER A 92 -16.91 -2.43 1.60
CA SER A 92 -18.28 -2.90 1.41
C SER A 92 -18.96 -2.14 0.26
N ASN A 93 -20.19 -2.52 -0.06
CA ASN A 93 -20.98 -1.93 -1.14
C ASN A 93 -20.22 -1.89 -2.47
N ASN A 94 -19.77 -3.07 -2.93
CA ASN A 94 -18.98 -3.21 -4.16
C ASN A 94 -17.73 -2.31 -4.18
N ASN A 95 -17.00 -2.25 -3.06
CA ASN A 95 -15.82 -1.43 -2.82
C ASN A 95 -16.05 0.09 -2.87
N ASN A 96 -17.30 0.55 -2.82
CA ASN A 96 -17.63 1.97 -2.77
C ASN A 96 -17.71 2.53 -1.34
N THR A 97 -17.64 1.69 -0.31
CA THR A 97 -17.58 2.14 1.08
C THR A 97 -16.36 1.51 1.74
N VAL A 98 -15.69 2.27 2.59
CA VAL A 98 -14.50 1.81 3.31
C VAL A 98 -14.52 2.30 4.76
N SER A 99 -14.16 1.40 5.67
CA SER A 99 -13.82 1.69 7.05
C SER A 99 -12.36 1.30 7.28
N LEU A 100 -11.50 2.27 7.59
CA LEU A 100 -10.06 2.13 7.71
C LEU A 100 -9.61 2.53 9.12
N SER A 101 -8.75 1.74 9.74
CA SER A 101 -8.11 2.06 11.02
C SER A 101 -6.61 1.83 10.92
N ILE A 102 -5.83 2.91 11.00
CA ILE A 102 -4.37 2.89 10.83
C ILE A 102 -3.65 3.53 12.01
N ARG A 103 -2.41 3.13 12.25
CA ARG A 103 -1.55 3.77 13.25
C ARG A 103 -1.05 5.11 12.70
N ILE A 104 -1.02 6.12 13.56
CA ILE A 104 -0.42 7.42 13.26
C ILE A 104 0.61 7.81 14.31
N THR A 105 1.62 8.53 13.85
CA THR A 105 2.70 9.09 14.67
C THR A 105 2.62 10.61 14.57
N GLY A 106 2.27 11.26 15.67
CA GLY A 106 2.32 12.71 15.80
C GLY A 106 3.60 13.17 16.51
N ALA A 107 3.92 14.44 16.36
CA ALA A 107 5.09 15.05 16.99
C ALA A 107 5.12 14.94 18.53
N LYS A 108 3.97 14.78 19.20
CA LYS A 108 3.86 14.65 20.65
C LYS A 108 3.56 13.22 21.11
N LYS A 109 2.64 12.53 20.42
CA LYS A 109 2.26 11.16 20.77
C LYS A 109 1.74 10.35 19.58
N ASN A 110 1.73 9.03 19.78
CA ASN A 110 1.17 8.08 18.82
C ASN A 110 -0.33 7.88 19.05
N GLY A 111 -1.04 7.58 17.98
CA GLY A 111 -2.47 7.34 18.00
C GLY A 111 -2.93 6.36 16.92
N LYS A 112 -4.24 6.30 16.75
CA LYS A 112 -4.88 5.69 15.60
C LYS A 112 -5.77 6.70 14.91
N LEU A 113 -5.82 6.60 13.59
CA LEU A 113 -6.72 7.34 12.72
C LEU A 113 -7.76 6.34 12.21
N ASP A 114 -9.01 6.57 12.57
CA ASP A 114 -10.15 5.82 12.05
C ASP A 114 -10.87 6.69 11.01
N ILE A 115 -11.20 6.10 9.86
CA ILE A 115 -11.75 6.78 8.69
C ILE A 115 -12.91 5.95 8.17
N ASP A 116 -14.08 6.59 8.02
CA ASP A 116 -15.17 6.05 7.21
C ASP A 116 -15.39 6.96 6.01
N ALA A 117 -15.45 6.36 4.81
CA ALA A 117 -15.64 7.10 3.58
C ALA A 117 -16.48 6.33 2.55
N VAL A 118 -17.17 7.10 1.72
CA VAL A 118 -17.95 6.60 0.58
C VAL A 118 -17.36 7.17 -0.72
N LYS A 119 -17.08 6.31 -1.68
CA LYS A 119 -16.62 6.68 -3.01
C LYS A 119 -17.79 7.22 -3.83
N LYS A 120 -17.65 8.43 -4.35
CA LYS A 120 -18.59 9.02 -5.32
C LYS A 120 -17.81 9.38 -6.57
N GLY A 121 -18.05 8.64 -7.65
CA GLY A 121 -17.24 8.74 -8.86
C GLY A 121 -15.80 8.31 -8.60
N SER A 122 -14.85 9.22 -8.83
CA SER A 122 -13.42 8.99 -8.60
C SER A 122 -12.94 9.41 -7.21
N GLU A 123 -13.78 10.03 -6.37
CA GLU A 123 -13.33 10.64 -5.12
C GLU A 123 -13.94 10.02 -3.87
N TRP A 124 -13.13 9.90 -2.83
CA TRP A 124 -13.57 9.51 -1.49
C TRP A 124 -14.19 10.69 -0.74
N HIS A 125 -15.41 10.48 -0.24
CA HIS A 125 -16.11 11.43 0.61
C HIS A 125 -16.11 10.91 2.04
N TYR A 126 -15.45 11.64 2.94
CA TYR A 126 -15.39 11.30 4.36
C TYR A 126 -16.73 11.52 5.04
N THR A 127 -17.26 10.47 5.64
CA THR A 127 -18.40 10.54 6.56
C THR A 127 -17.92 10.69 8.00
N LYS A 128 -16.78 10.06 8.33
CA LYS A 128 -16.19 10.14 9.68
C LYS A 128 -14.68 10.11 9.63
N ILE A 129 -14.04 10.96 10.44
CA ILE A 129 -12.60 10.91 10.73
C ILE A 129 -12.42 11.10 12.22
N ILE A 130 -11.80 10.12 12.88
CA ILE A 130 -11.55 10.13 14.33
C ILE A 130 -10.07 9.86 14.59
N VAL A 131 -9.48 10.69 15.45
CA VAL A 131 -8.14 10.48 15.99
C VAL A 131 -8.25 10.03 17.43
N ARG A 132 -7.58 8.94 17.80
CA ARG A 132 -7.69 8.37 19.15
C ARG A 132 -6.36 7.95 19.75
N THR A 133 -6.25 8.08 21.07
CA THR A 133 -5.05 7.70 21.84
C THR A 133 -5.38 6.63 22.87
N LYS A 134 -4.36 5.86 23.28
CA LYS A 134 -4.55 4.78 24.27
C LYS A 134 -4.40 5.25 25.72
N LYS A 135 -3.44 6.12 26.00
CA LYS A 135 -3.10 6.58 27.37
C LYS A 135 -2.59 8.03 27.35
N PRO A 136 -3.37 9.01 27.88
CA PRO A 136 -4.78 8.88 28.25
C PRO A 136 -5.64 8.44 27.04
N LYS A 137 -6.80 7.82 27.31
CA LYS A 137 -7.75 7.47 26.27
C LYS A 137 -8.50 8.75 25.88
N GLU A 138 -8.26 9.21 24.67
CA GLU A 138 -8.90 10.39 24.09
C GLU A 138 -9.39 10.03 22.69
N GLU A 139 -10.47 10.68 22.27
CA GLU A 139 -11.12 10.48 20.99
C GLU A 139 -11.52 11.85 20.45
N ILE A 140 -10.91 12.24 19.33
CA ILE A 140 -11.03 13.55 18.72
C ILE A 140 -11.75 13.37 17.40
N ILE A 141 -12.94 13.96 17.29
CA ILE A 141 -13.75 13.90 16.07
C ILE A 141 -13.31 15.05 15.16
N VAL A 142 -12.76 14.70 13.99
CA VAL A 142 -12.30 15.67 12.98
C VAL A 142 -13.38 15.94 11.95
N VAL A 143 -14.10 14.89 11.53
CA VAL A 143 -15.25 14.96 10.62
C VAL A 143 -16.33 14.02 11.14
N ASP A 144 -17.58 14.47 11.12
CA ASP A 144 -18.78 13.68 11.37
C ASP A 144 -19.93 14.25 10.52
N LYS A 145 -20.45 13.47 9.57
CA LYS A 145 -21.45 13.89 8.59
C LYS A 145 -22.55 12.85 8.41
#